data_AF-A0A257R460-F1
#
_entry.id   AF-A0A257R460-F1
#
_cell.length_a   1.000
_cell.length_b   1.000
_cell.length_c   1.000
_cell.angle_alpha   90.00
_cell.angle_beta   90.00
_cell.angle_gamma   90.00
#
_symmetry.space_group_name_H-M   'P 1'
#
loop_
_entity.id
_entity.type
_entity.pdbx_description
1 polymer ?
#
loop_
_entity_poly.entity_id
_entity_poly.type
_entity_poly.pdbx_seq_one_letter_code
_entity_poly.pdbx_strand_id
1 'polypeptide(L)'
;MSLIDVYAAAVASGDIQNSLAQREVVQAFEAIIASAGKRGWPWSRRVSHQGLYVYGPVGAGKTYLMDLFYQHYPNSRKQRFHFHHFMQWVDDKLRQLQGAHDPLDRIADSIASSTQVLCLDEFLVHDVAHAMGARGARRHALR
;
A
#
# COMPACT_ATOMS: atom_id res chain seq x y z
N MET A 1 -9.68 -10.59 -16.16
CA MET A 1 -9.16 -9.37 -16.79
C MET A 1 -8.07 -8.83 -15.87
N SER A 2 -6.87 -8.54 -16.40
CA SER A 2 -5.75 -8.03 -15.58
C SER A 2 -5.93 -6.55 -15.29
N LEU A 3 -5.24 -6.02 -14.28
CA LEU A 3 -5.22 -4.58 -14.00
C LEU A 3 -4.62 -3.80 -15.18
N ILE A 4 -3.68 -4.42 -15.90
CA ILE A 4 -3.08 -3.85 -17.11
C ILE A 4 -4.13 -3.67 -18.21
N ASP A 5 -5.02 -4.66 -18.41
CA ASP A 5 -6.09 -4.57 -19.41
C ASP A 5 -7.08 -3.45 -19.05
N VAL A 6 -7.42 -3.33 -17.76
CA VAL A 6 -8.33 -2.29 -17.28
C VAL A 6 -7.71 -0.90 -17.46
N TYR A 7 -6.44 -0.74 -17.12
CA TYR A 7 -5.71 0.50 -17.36
C TYR A 7 -5.62 0.84 -18.85
N ALA A 8 -5.37 -0.15 -19.72
CA ALA A 8 -5.34 0.07 -21.16
C ALA A 8 -6.70 0.53 -21.71
N ALA A 9 -7.80 -0.01 -21.19
CA ALA A 9 -9.14 0.44 -21.53
C ALA A 9 -9.41 1.88 -21.07
N ALA A 10 -9.01 2.23 -19.84
CA ALA A 10 -9.13 3.59 -19.30
C ALA A 10 -8.31 4.63 -20.08
N VAL A 11 -7.15 4.22 -20.60
CA VAL A 11 -6.36 5.06 -21.51
C VAL A 11 -7.10 5.25 -22.84
N ALA A 12 -7.68 4.19 -23.39
CA ALA A 12 -8.39 4.24 -24.66
C ALA A 12 -9.68 5.08 -24.60
N SER A 13 -10.37 5.11 -23.45
CA SER A 13 -11.53 5.98 -23.20
C SER A 13 -11.17 7.43 -22.91
N GLY A 14 -9.90 7.73 -22.61
CA GLY A 14 -9.42 9.06 -22.24
C GLY A 14 -9.63 9.42 -20.76
N ASP A 15 -9.99 8.45 -19.91
CA ASP A 15 -10.20 8.66 -18.47
C ASP A 15 -8.88 8.96 -17.73
N ILE A 16 -7.75 8.50 -18.28
CA ILE A 16 -6.41 8.77 -17.75
C ILE A 16 -5.40 8.96 -18.87
N GLN A 17 -4.42 9.82 -18.62
CA GLN A 17 -3.25 9.95 -19.49
C GLN A 17 -2.45 8.65 -19.54
N ASN A 18 -1.66 8.48 -20.59
CA ASN A 18 -0.79 7.32 -20.74
C ASN A 18 0.67 7.74 -20.62
N SER A 19 1.28 7.43 -19.48
CA SER A 19 2.72 7.68 -19.24
C SER A 19 3.46 6.42 -18.85
N LEU A 20 4.79 6.43 -19.05
CA LEU A 20 5.67 5.34 -18.61
C LEU A 20 5.56 5.12 -17.10
N ALA A 21 5.59 6.19 -16.31
CA ALA A 21 5.49 6.12 -14.85
C ALA A 21 4.18 5.48 -14.36
N GLN A 22 3.05 5.78 -15.01
CA GLN A 22 1.77 5.14 -14.66
C GLN A 22 1.79 3.64 -14.98
N ARG A 23 2.38 3.24 -16.13
CA ARG A 23 2.52 1.82 -16.49
C ARG A 23 3.39 1.06 -15.50
N GLU A 24 4.49 1.65 -15.03
CA GLU A 24 5.35 1.05 -14.00
C GLU A 24 4.58 0.81 -12.69
N VAL A 25 3.77 1.78 -12.26
CA VAL A 25 2.92 1.64 -11.07
C VAL A 25 1.87 0.54 -11.27
N VAL A 26 1.20 0.50 -12.42
CA VAL A 26 0.20 -0.54 -12.74
C VAL A 26 0.83 -1.93 -12.77
N GLN A 27 2.04 -2.07 -13.31
CA GLN A 27 2.79 -3.34 -13.28
C GLN A 27 3.15 -3.77 -11.86
N ALA A 28 3.58 -2.83 -11.01
CA ALA A 28 3.86 -3.11 -9.60
C ALA A 28 2.58 -3.54 -8.85
N PHE A 29 1.45 -2.89 -9.12
CA PHE A 29 0.14 -3.26 -8.57
C PHE A 29 -0.34 -4.64 -9.03
N GLU A 30 -0.19 -4.97 -10.31
CA GLU A 30 -0.50 -6.31 -10.85
C GLU A 30 0.33 -7.38 -10.14
N ALA A 31 1.62 -7.14 -9.90
CA ALA A 31 2.47 -8.08 -9.17
C ALA A 31 2.00 -8.31 -7.71
N ILE A 32 1.51 -7.26 -7.04
CA ILE A 32 0.92 -7.35 -5.69
C ILE A 32 -0.40 -8.15 -5.72
N ILE A 33 -1.24 -7.93 -6.73
CA ILE A 33 -2.48 -8.69 -6.92
C ILE A 33 -2.18 -10.18 -7.14
N ALA A 34 -1.20 -10.49 -8.01
CA ALA A 34 -0.85 -11.85 -8.37
C ALA A 34 -0.29 -12.67 -7.19
N SER A 35 0.30 -12.01 -6.19
CA SER A 35 0.81 -12.69 -4.99
C SER A 35 -0.23 -12.86 -3.88
N ALA A 36 -1.27 -12.02 -3.85
CA ALA A 36 -2.35 -12.09 -2.87
C ALA A 36 -3.06 -13.45 -2.85
N GLY A 37 -3.16 -14.11 -4.01
CA GLY A 37 -3.81 -15.41 -4.17
C GLY A 37 -2.97 -16.64 -3.79
N LYS A 38 -1.66 -16.50 -3.54
CA LYS A 38 -0.74 -17.64 -3.37
C LYS A 38 -0.54 -18.11 -1.92
N ARG A 39 -1.46 -17.77 -1.01
CA ARG A 39 -1.36 -18.02 0.43
C ARG A 39 -1.71 -19.45 0.88
N GLY A 40 -1.70 -20.41 -0.06
CA GLY A 40 -2.18 -21.77 0.15
C GLY A 40 -1.13 -22.82 0.49
N TRP A 41 0.18 -22.48 0.58
CA TRP A 41 1.20 -23.50 0.89
C TRP A 41 1.97 -23.25 2.19
N PRO A 42 1.94 -24.19 3.15
CA PRO A 42 2.56 -24.02 4.49
C PRO A 42 4.09 -23.84 4.53
N TRP A 43 4.81 -24.02 3.42
CA TRP A 43 6.26 -23.79 3.28
C TRP A 43 6.63 -22.49 2.57
N SER A 44 5.64 -21.75 2.04
CA SER A 44 5.95 -20.57 1.24
C SER A 44 6.33 -19.49 2.23
N ARG A 45 7.65 -19.25 2.37
CA ARG A 45 8.21 -18.06 3.03
C ARG A 45 7.28 -16.91 2.74
N ARG A 46 6.74 -16.25 3.79
CA ARG A 46 5.99 -15.01 3.66
C ARG A 46 6.82 -14.10 2.77
N VAL A 47 6.45 -13.99 1.49
CA VAL A 47 7.15 -13.09 0.59
C VAL A 47 6.73 -11.71 1.09
N SER A 48 7.57 -11.09 1.92
CA SER A 48 7.36 -9.73 2.37
C SER A 48 7.43 -8.86 1.12
N HIS A 49 6.28 -8.54 0.55
CA HIS A 49 6.25 -7.52 -0.48
C HIS A 49 6.56 -6.22 0.24
N GLN A 50 7.66 -5.60 -0.18
CA GLN A 50 8.01 -4.26 0.26
C GLN A 50 6.83 -3.34 -0.11
N GLY A 51 6.45 -2.45 0.80
CA GLY A 51 5.38 -1.48 0.53
C GLY A 51 5.69 -0.65 -0.72
N LEU A 52 4.66 -0.30 -1.49
CA LEU A 52 4.80 0.57 -2.64
C LEU A 52 4.44 2.00 -2.25
N TYR A 53 5.37 2.94 -2.50
CA TYR A 53 5.13 4.36 -2.31
C TYR A 53 5.06 5.07 -3.67
N VAL A 54 3.86 5.53 -4.04
CA VAL A 54 3.60 6.20 -5.32
C VAL A 54 3.65 7.71 -5.09
N TYR A 55 4.55 8.40 -5.80
CA TYR A 55 4.74 9.85 -5.71
C TYR A 55 4.81 10.48 -7.10
N GLY A 56 4.58 11.79 -7.16
CA GLY A 56 4.55 12.55 -8.41
C GLY A 56 3.75 13.84 -8.27
N PRO A 57 3.77 14.71 -9.29
CA PRO A 57 3.10 16.01 -9.24
C PRO A 57 1.58 15.90 -9.08
N VAL A 58 0.95 17.01 -8.70
CA VAL A 58 -0.52 17.13 -8.71
C VAL A 58 -1.01 16.89 -10.14
N GLY A 59 -2.12 16.14 -10.29
CA GLY A 59 -2.66 15.78 -11.60
C GLY A 59 -2.01 14.57 -12.28
N ALA A 60 -0.98 13.92 -11.69
CA ALA A 60 -0.34 12.74 -12.29
C ALA A 60 -1.21 11.45 -12.33
N GLY A 61 -2.46 11.51 -11.85
CA GLY A 61 -3.37 10.36 -11.83
C GLY A 61 -3.13 9.35 -10.70
N LYS A 62 -2.36 9.70 -9.67
CA LYS A 62 -2.02 8.80 -8.54
C LYS A 62 -3.27 8.22 -7.84
N THR A 63 -4.23 9.08 -7.51
CA THR A 63 -5.49 8.69 -6.88
C THR A 63 -6.28 7.72 -7.75
N TYR A 64 -6.37 7.99 -9.06
CA TYR A 64 -7.02 7.09 -10.02
C TYR A 64 -6.35 5.72 -10.09
N LEU A 65 -5.02 5.67 -10.12
CA LEU A 65 -4.28 4.40 -10.08
C LEU A 65 -4.54 3.63 -8.78
N MET A 66 -4.59 4.33 -7.64
CA MET A 66 -4.93 3.73 -6.35
C MET A 66 -6.37 3.20 -6.32
N ASP A 67 -7.32 3.91 -6.95
CA ASP A 67 -8.72 3.47 -7.11
C ASP A 67 -8.79 2.18 -7.92
N LEU A 68 -8.13 2.15 -9.08
CA LEU A 68 -8.07 0.96 -9.93
C LEU A 68 -7.53 -0.25 -9.17
N PHE A 69 -6.39 -0.09 -8.48
CA PHE A 69 -5.80 -1.17 -7.70
C PHE A 69 -6.73 -1.64 -6.58
N TYR A 70 -7.27 -0.71 -5.79
CA TYR A 70 -8.13 -1.04 -4.66
C TYR A 70 -9.39 -1.77 -5.12
N GLN A 71 -10.02 -1.34 -6.22
CA GLN A 71 -11.22 -1.98 -6.77
C GLN A 71 -10.93 -3.40 -7.27
N HIS A 72 -9.80 -3.62 -7.95
CA HIS A 72 -9.46 -4.90 -8.58
C HIS A 72 -8.69 -5.88 -7.68
N TYR A 73 -8.35 -5.48 -6.45
CA TYR A 73 -7.72 -6.40 -5.51
C TYR A 73 -8.65 -7.59 -5.17
N PRO A 74 -8.18 -8.85 -5.27
CA PRO A 74 -9.02 -10.05 -5.44
C PRO A 74 -9.72 -10.56 -4.18
N ASN A 75 -9.62 -9.85 -3.05
CA ASN A 75 -10.31 -10.20 -1.82
C ASN A 75 -10.79 -8.96 -1.04
N SER A 76 -11.66 -9.20 -0.07
CA SER A 76 -12.22 -8.17 0.81
C SER A 76 -11.33 -7.79 1.99
N ARG A 77 -10.21 -8.48 2.20
CA ARG A 77 -9.23 -8.17 3.27
C ARG A 77 -8.31 -7.04 2.81
N LYS A 78 -8.91 -5.93 2.44
CA LYS A 78 -8.25 -4.69 2.01
C LYS A 78 -8.86 -3.53 2.79
N GLN A 79 -8.02 -2.59 3.18
CA GLN A 79 -8.46 -1.35 3.83
C GLN A 79 -7.82 -0.17 3.13
N ARG A 80 -8.55 0.94 3.04
CA ARG A 80 -8.04 2.20 2.52
C ARG A 80 -8.39 3.33 3.47
N PHE A 81 -7.41 4.20 3.72
CA PHE A 81 -7.59 5.39 4.53
C PHE A 81 -6.96 6.59 3.82
N HIS A 82 -7.56 7.77 3.98
CA HIS A 82 -6.80 9.01 3.90
C HIS A 82 -5.85 9.06 5.10
N PHE A 83 -4.61 9.48 4.89
CA PHE A 83 -3.57 9.39 5.91
C PHE A 83 -3.96 10.06 7.24
N HIS A 84 -4.56 11.25 7.21
CA HIS A 84 -4.96 11.94 8.45
C HIS A 84 -6.01 11.16 9.26
N HIS A 85 -6.97 10.51 8.58
CA HIS A 85 -7.95 9.66 9.26
C HIS A 85 -7.33 8.38 9.82
N PHE A 86 -6.33 7.82 9.13
CA PHE A 86 -5.56 6.70 9.67
C PHE A 86 -4.84 7.09 10.96
N MET A 87 -4.17 8.25 10.98
CA MET A 87 -3.46 8.72 12.17
C MET A 87 -4.42 9.00 13.34
N GLN A 88 -5.57 9.63 13.08
CA GLN A 88 -6.61 9.82 14.10
C GLN A 88 -7.07 8.49 14.71
N TRP A 89 -7.30 7.49 13.85
CA TRP A 89 -7.69 6.15 14.28
C TRP A 89 -6.59 5.45 15.11
N VAL A 90 -5.32 5.60 14.72
CA VAL A 90 -4.18 5.08 15.50
C VAL A 90 -4.12 5.76 16.87
N ASP A 91 -4.26 7.08 16.92
CA ASP A 91 -4.25 7.84 18.18
C ASP A 91 -5.40 7.42 19.12
N ASP A 92 -6.60 7.21 18.58
CA ASP A 92 -7.73 6.66 19.34
C ASP A 92 -7.42 5.28 19.92
N LYS A 93 -6.80 4.40 19.13
CA LYS A 93 -6.40 3.06 19.58
C LYS A 93 -5.30 3.11 20.64
N LEU A 94 -4.32 4.00 20.49
CA LEU A 94 -3.28 4.21 21.49
C LEU A 94 -3.87 4.68 22.82
N ARG A 95 -4.86 5.59 22.79
CA ARG A 95 -5.59 6.01 23.99
C ARG A 95 -6.33 4.85 24.67
N GLN A 96 -6.97 3.98 23.88
CA GLN A 96 -7.66 2.78 24.41
C GLN A 96 -6.71 1.74 25.01
N LEU A 97 -5.46 1.72 24.55
CA LEU A 97 -4.42 0.77 24.98
C LEU A 97 -3.44 1.39 26.00
N GLN A 98 -3.81 2.50 26.65
CA GLN A 98 -2.96 3.10 27.68
C GLN A 98 -2.62 2.08 28.79
N GLY A 99 -1.33 1.98 29.12
CA GLY A 99 -0.82 1.02 30.10
C GLY A 99 -0.61 -0.41 29.55
N ALA A 100 -0.97 -0.69 28.29
CA ALA A 100 -0.61 -1.95 27.64
C ALA A 100 0.87 -1.96 27.24
N HIS A 101 1.49 -3.13 27.33
CA HIS A 101 2.81 -3.37 26.74
C HIS A 101 2.70 -3.43 25.20
N ASP A 102 3.61 -2.72 24.51
CA ASP A 102 3.70 -2.60 23.05
C ASP A 102 2.35 -2.31 22.34
N PRO A 103 1.69 -1.18 22.63
CA PRO A 103 0.37 -0.88 22.09
C PRO A 103 0.37 -0.74 20.56
N LEU A 104 1.48 -0.30 19.96
CA LEU A 104 1.63 -0.22 18.50
C LEU A 104 1.67 -1.59 17.85
N ASP A 105 2.36 -2.57 18.45
CA ASP A 105 2.41 -3.94 17.93
C ASP A 105 1.02 -4.57 17.96
N ARG A 106 0.26 -4.34 19.03
CA ARG A 106 -1.14 -4.79 19.13
C ARG A 106 -2.03 -4.17 18.05
N ILE A 107 -1.82 -2.88 17.73
CA ILE A 107 -2.53 -2.20 16.64
C ILE A 107 -2.14 -2.82 15.30
N ALA A 108 -0.85 -3.04 15.06
CA ALA A 108 -0.34 -3.66 13.84
C ALA A 108 -0.88 -5.08 13.65
N ASP A 109 -0.92 -5.89 14.70
CA ASP A 109 -1.50 -7.23 14.70
C ASP A 109 -3.01 -7.20 14.42
N SER A 110 -3.72 -6.24 15.01
CA SER A 110 -5.15 -6.03 14.73
C SER A 110 -5.39 -5.71 13.24
N ILE A 111 -4.56 -4.86 12.63
CA ILE A 111 -4.64 -4.58 11.20
C ILE A 111 -4.30 -5.85 10.40
N ALA A 112 -3.17 -6.51 10.69
CA ALA A 112 -2.70 -7.67 9.94
C ALA A 112 -3.65 -8.88 10.00
N SER A 113 -4.37 -9.05 11.10
CA SER A 113 -5.36 -10.12 11.27
C SER A 113 -6.55 -9.97 10.31
N SER A 114 -6.96 -8.74 10.02
CA SER A 114 -8.13 -8.43 9.18
C SER A 114 -7.75 -8.00 7.76
N THR A 115 -6.53 -7.51 7.56
CA THR A 115 -6.11 -6.79 6.36
C THR A 115 -4.88 -7.45 5.72
N GLN A 116 -4.97 -7.73 4.43
CA GLN A 116 -3.86 -8.20 3.61
C GLN A 116 -3.17 -7.06 2.87
N VAL A 117 -3.92 -6.02 2.50
CA VAL A 117 -3.40 -4.81 1.87
C VAL A 117 -4.00 -3.58 2.53
N LEU A 118 -3.14 -2.70 3.02
CA LEU A 118 -3.47 -1.40 3.57
C LEU A 118 -3.05 -0.32 2.56
N CYS A 119 -4.02 0.41 2.04
CA CYS A 119 -3.83 1.53 1.14
C CYS A 119 -3.91 2.83 1.95
N LEU A 120 -2.84 3.61 1.98
CA LEU A 120 -2.85 4.96 2.55
C LEU A 120 -2.82 5.96 1.40
N ASP A 121 -3.85 6.79 1.31
CA ASP A 121 -3.97 7.85 0.32
C ASP A 121 -3.62 9.22 0.93
N GLU A 122 -3.27 10.17 0.06
CA GLU A 122 -2.97 11.56 0.43
C GLU A 122 -1.95 11.67 1.57
N PHE A 123 -0.90 10.86 1.50
CA PHE A 123 0.25 10.99 2.39
C PHE A 123 1.03 12.25 2.05
N LEU A 124 0.64 13.36 2.67
CA LEU A 124 1.33 14.64 2.56
C LEU A 124 2.55 14.62 3.48
N VAL A 125 3.70 14.25 2.90
CA VAL A 125 4.97 14.43 3.59
C VAL A 125 5.28 15.91 3.61
N HIS A 126 4.99 16.59 4.72
CA HIS A 126 5.42 17.98 4.94
C HIS A 126 6.95 18.13 4.96
N ASP A 127 7.71 17.02 5.05
CA ASP A 127 9.17 17.01 5.03
C ASP A 127 9.73 15.83 4.21
N VAL A 128 9.74 15.98 2.88
CA VAL A 128 10.26 14.97 1.93
C VAL A 128 11.75 14.63 2.22
N ALA A 129 12.45 15.44 3.03
CA ALA A 129 13.86 15.21 3.38
C ALA A 129 14.06 14.11 4.43
N HIS A 130 13.13 13.91 5.37
CA HIS A 130 13.29 12.91 6.44
C HIS A 130 12.83 11.49 6.07
N ALA A 131 11.83 11.35 5.20
CA ALA A 131 11.29 10.04 4.83
C ALA A 131 12.20 9.25 3.87
N MET A 132 13.11 9.92 3.14
CA MET A 132 14.05 9.26 2.23
C MET A 132 15.21 8.53 2.92
N GLY A 133 15.29 8.55 4.27
CA GLY A 133 16.23 7.75 5.05
C GLY A 133 15.98 6.23 5.00
N ALA A 134 14.83 5.76 4.49
CA ALA A 134 14.54 4.34 4.34
C ALA A 134 15.05 3.73 3.01
N ARG A 135 15.85 4.46 2.23
CA ARG A 135 16.66 3.90 1.13
C ARG A 135 18.13 3.83 1.56
N GLY A 136 18.47 2.81 2.34
CA GLY A 136 19.86 2.44 2.63
C GLY A 136 20.27 2.52 4.10
N ALA A 137 19.80 1.58 4.91
CA ALA A 137 20.40 1.31 6.22
C ALA A 137 20.62 -0.20 6.42
N ARG A 138 21.86 -0.59 6.13
CA ARG A 138 22.67 -1.61 6.83
C ARG A 138 22.29 -3.09 6.66
N ARG A 139 23.01 -3.70 5.71
CA ARG A 139 23.84 -4.89 6.00
C ARG A 139 24.54 -4.70 7.35
N HIS A 140 24.20 -5.52 8.35
CA HIS A 140 25.06 -6.10 9.39
C HIS A 140 24.22 -6.52 10.59
N ALA A 141 24.17 -7.83 10.85
CA ALA A 141 24.31 -8.48 12.15
C ALA A 141 23.55 -9.82 12.17
N LEU A 142 24.21 -10.88 11.70
CA LEU A 142 24.02 -12.23 12.21
C LEU A 142 25.42 -12.83 12.42
N ARG A 143 25.96 -12.56 13.61
CA ARG A 143 26.68 -13.52 14.45
C ARG A 143 26.29 -13.23 15.88
#